data_AF-A0A7Y5DRG5-F1
#
_entry.id   AF-A0A7Y5DRG5-F1
#
_cell.length_a   1.000
_cell.length_b   1.000
_cell.length_c   1.000
_cell.angle_alpha   90.00
_cell.angle_beta   90.00
_cell.angle_gamma   90.00
#
_symmetry.space_group_name_H-M   'P 1'
#
loop_
_entity.id
_entity.type
_entity.pdbx_description
1 polymer ?
#
loop_
_entity_poly.entity_id
_entity_poly.type
_entity_poly.pdbx_seq_one_letter_code
_entity_poly.pdbx_strand_id
1 'polypeptide(L)'
;MTILDEQIKNCLNLGFHKHLGLSEQEYKDSFRTKAIQPVEYKGIFDYPVLVETRIPVKDLLMLSKIGDFINVGNIKHQTDENKTPYIFWTHDLMRYKGNTISETQSKCLDFEIGCSIIEVVSFAIQYPHLCKGKAIDSPITIFKGDYFASLIVHQEKTELASHWINDRTEGFYSLTRGK
;
A
#
# COMPACT_ATOMS: atom_id res chain seq x y z
N MET A 1 3.94 -18.72 14.20
CA MET A 1 4.50 -17.68 13.31
C MET A 1 3.53 -16.52 13.32
N THR A 2 3.99 -15.32 13.61
CA THR A 2 3.11 -14.13 13.66
C THR A 2 2.85 -13.59 12.24
N ILE A 3 1.78 -12.80 12.04
CA ILE A 3 1.52 -12.14 10.75
C ILE A 3 2.74 -11.31 10.31
N LEU A 4 3.41 -10.65 11.25
CA LEU A 4 4.62 -9.89 10.96
C LEU A 4 5.77 -10.79 10.45
N ASP A 5 5.97 -11.97 11.06
CA ASP A 5 6.99 -12.91 10.60
C ASP A 5 6.74 -13.38 9.15
N GLU A 6 5.47 -13.57 8.77
CA GLU A 6 5.08 -13.93 7.40
C GLU A 6 5.37 -12.79 6.42
N GLN A 7 5.05 -11.55 6.80
CA GLN A 7 5.31 -10.39 5.94
C GLN A 7 6.81 -10.11 5.79
N ILE A 8 7.60 -10.28 6.85
CA ILE A 8 9.07 -10.22 6.78
C ILE A 8 9.59 -11.31 5.84
N LYS A 9 9.08 -12.54 5.95
CA LYS A 9 9.43 -13.65 5.05
C LYS A 9 9.11 -13.33 3.60
N ASN A 10 7.95 -12.72 3.31
CA ASN A 10 7.61 -12.28 1.96
C ASN A 10 8.63 -11.27 1.42
N CYS A 11 9.01 -10.27 2.23
CA CYS A 11 10.03 -9.29 1.82
C CYS A 11 11.41 -9.93 1.59
N LEU A 12 11.79 -10.92 2.40
CA LEU A 12 13.02 -11.70 2.22
C LEU A 12 13.01 -12.45 0.89
N ASN A 13 11.89 -13.10 0.55
CA ASN A 13 11.71 -13.83 -0.70
C ASN A 13 11.77 -12.91 -1.93
N LEU A 14 11.31 -11.66 -1.79
CA LEU A 14 11.44 -10.62 -2.82
C LEU A 14 12.85 -10.02 -2.92
N GLY A 15 13.77 -10.40 -2.02
CA GLY A 15 15.17 -9.97 -2.07
C GLY A 15 15.45 -8.60 -1.44
N PHE A 16 14.54 -8.06 -0.62
CA PHE A 16 14.68 -6.71 -0.04
C PHE A 16 15.96 -6.57 0.80
N HIS A 17 16.30 -7.58 1.59
CA HIS A 17 17.55 -7.61 2.36
C HIS A 17 18.80 -7.48 1.48
N LYS A 18 18.84 -8.17 0.32
CA LYS A 18 19.96 -8.09 -0.62
C LYS A 18 20.07 -6.70 -1.24
N HIS A 19 18.93 -6.11 -1.62
CA HIS A 19 18.89 -4.75 -2.17
C HIS A 19 19.43 -3.72 -1.16
N LEU A 20 19.14 -3.92 0.12
CA LEU A 20 19.63 -3.09 1.22
C LEU A 20 21.08 -3.41 1.66
N GLY A 21 21.72 -4.44 1.09
CA GLY A 21 23.05 -4.88 1.52
C GLY A 21 23.10 -5.50 2.92
N LEU A 22 21.98 -6.02 3.41
CA LEU A 22 21.85 -6.64 4.73
C LEU A 22 21.84 -8.17 4.61
N SER A 23 22.37 -8.86 5.63
CA SER A 23 22.07 -10.27 5.83
C SER A 23 20.59 -10.47 6.18
N GLU A 24 20.06 -11.70 6.00
CA GLU A 24 18.69 -12.00 6.38
C GLU A 24 18.43 -11.75 7.88
N GLN A 25 19.43 -12.00 8.73
CA GLN A 25 19.31 -11.81 10.17
C GLN A 25 19.26 -10.33 10.53
N GLU A 26 20.16 -9.52 9.97
CA GLU A 26 20.14 -8.05 10.16
C GLU A 26 18.83 -7.44 9.66
N TYR A 27 18.31 -7.92 8.53
CA TYR A 27 17.01 -7.48 8.02
C TYR A 27 15.89 -7.79 9.01
N LYS A 28 15.78 -9.04 9.51
CA LYS A 28 14.79 -9.42 10.53
C LYS A 28 14.93 -8.57 11.80
N ASP A 29 16.15 -8.37 12.26
CA ASP A 29 16.45 -7.59 13.46
C ASP A 29 16.10 -6.10 13.34
N SER A 30 15.95 -5.58 12.12
CA SER A 30 15.54 -4.19 11.90
C SER A 30 14.05 -3.93 12.19
N PHE A 31 13.23 -4.97 12.38
CA PHE A 31 11.78 -4.85 12.66
C PHE A 31 11.41 -5.08 14.14
N ARG A 32 12.37 -4.92 15.07
CA ARG A 32 12.25 -5.32 16.49
C ARG A 32 11.10 -4.68 17.28
N THR A 33 10.45 -3.64 16.78
CA THR A 33 9.24 -3.06 17.40
C THR A 33 7.99 -3.82 16.98
N LYS A 34 7.38 -4.55 17.92
CA LYS A 34 6.03 -5.10 17.74
C LYS A 34 5.03 -3.94 17.70
N ALA A 35 4.46 -3.66 16.53
CA ALA A 35 3.35 -2.74 16.44
C ALA A 35 2.11 -3.35 17.10
N ILE A 36 1.54 -2.66 18.08
CA ILE A 36 0.30 -3.07 18.76
C ILE A 36 -0.85 -2.36 18.09
N GLN A 37 -1.87 -3.11 17.67
CA GLN A 37 -3.08 -2.52 17.09
C GLN A 37 -3.80 -1.63 18.13
N PRO A 38 -4.07 -0.36 17.80
CA PRO A 38 -4.93 0.51 18.62
C PRO A 38 -6.31 -0.11 18.87
N VAL A 39 -6.92 0.20 20.02
CA VAL A 39 -8.18 -0.42 20.43
C VAL A 39 -9.33 0.00 19.51
N GLU A 40 -9.33 1.25 19.09
CA GLU A 40 -10.25 1.88 18.15
C GLU A 40 -10.22 1.27 16.74
N TYR A 41 -9.15 0.55 16.38
CA TYR A 41 -8.99 -0.04 15.05
C TYR A 41 -9.60 -1.45 14.96
N LYS A 42 -9.89 -2.08 16.10
CA LYS A 42 -10.40 -3.46 16.15
C LYS A 42 -11.76 -3.58 15.47
N GLY A 43 -11.89 -4.54 14.55
CA GLY A 43 -13.12 -4.77 13.79
C GLY A 43 -13.32 -3.80 12.61
N ILE A 44 -12.37 -2.88 12.40
CA ILE A 44 -12.45 -1.82 11.38
C ILE A 44 -11.22 -1.91 10.46
N PHE A 45 -10.03 -1.91 11.06
CA PHE A 45 -8.73 -2.00 10.39
C PHE A 45 -7.95 -3.21 10.89
N ASP A 46 -8.39 -4.40 10.50
CA ASP A 46 -7.84 -5.67 11.00
C ASP A 46 -6.67 -6.23 10.18
N TYR A 47 -6.23 -5.52 9.14
CA TYR A 47 -5.13 -5.93 8.27
C TYR A 47 -3.87 -5.09 8.58
N PRO A 48 -2.92 -5.61 9.39
CA PRO A 48 -1.64 -4.94 9.58
C PRO A 48 -0.78 -5.11 8.32
N VAL A 49 -0.13 -4.05 7.85
CA VAL A 49 0.71 -4.08 6.64
C VAL A 49 2.07 -3.47 6.96
N LEU A 50 3.12 -4.27 6.74
CA LEU A 50 4.50 -3.85 6.83
C LEU A 50 4.89 -3.01 5.61
N VAL A 51 5.41 -1.82 5.87
CA VAL A 51 5.90 -0.88 4.86
C VAL A 51 7.42 -0.76 4.97
N GLU A 52 8.10 -1.14 3.89
CA GLU A 52 9.56 -1.02 3.77
C GLU A 52 9.93 0.34 3.15
N THR A 53 10.18 1.34 3.99
CA THR A 53 10.47 2.72 3.55
C THR A 53 11.92 2.98 3.19
N ARG A 54 12.84 2.05 3.48
CA ARG A 54 14.27 2.21 3.14
C ARG A 54 14.55 1.98 1.66
N ILE A 55 13.64 1.27 0.98
CA ILE A 55 13.71 1.01 -0.46
C ILE A 55 12.84 2.03 -1.18
N PRO A 56 13.36 2.80 -2.16
CA PRO A 56 12.55 3.71 -2.96
C PRO A 56 11.39 2.98 -3.65
N VAL A 57 10.23 3.64 -3.82
CA VAL A 57 9.04 3.01 -4.41
C VAL A 57 9.32 2.42 -5.79
N LYS A 58 10.13 3.09 -6.60
CA LYS A 58 10.58 2.57 -7.91
C LYS A 58 11.18 1.17 -7.80
N ASP A 59 12.05 0.96 -6.81
CA ASP A 59 12.75 -0.29 -6.61
C ASP A 59 11.80 -1.35 -6.02
N LEU A 60 10.86 -0.95 -5.15
CA LEU A 60 9.80 -1.83 -4.65
C LEU A 60 8.92 -2.39 -5.77
N LEU A 61 8.51 -1.54 -6.71
CA LEU A 61 7.74 -1.95 -7.89
C LEU A 61 8.51 -2.99 -8.71
N MET A 62 9.78 -2.70 -9.01
CA MET A 62 10.66 -3.61 -9.74
C MET A 62 10.82 -4.97 -9.04
N LEU A 63 11.20 -4.96 -7.75
CA LEU A 63 11.41 -6.18 -6.97
C LEU A 63 10.13 -7.02 -6.84
N SER A 64 8.97 -6.36 -6.86
CA SER A 64 7.65 -6.99 -6.75
C SER A 64 7.01 -7.31 -8.12
N LYS A 65 7.73 -7.07 -9.22
CA LYS A 65 7.26 -7.26 -10.60
C LYS A 65 5.98 -6.49 -10.94
N ILE A 66 5.79 -5.32 -10.33
CA ILE A 66 4.73 -4.38 -10.64
C ILE A 66 5.25 -3.43 -11.73
N GLY A 67 4.48 -3.25 -12.81
CA GLY A 67 4.85 -2.33 -13.89
C GLY A 67 4.83 -0.87 -13.46
N ASP A 68 5.60 0.00 -14.13
CA ASP A 68 5.69 1.44 -13.83
C ASP A 68 5.20 2.27 -15.03
N PHE A 69 3.89 2.29 -15.28
CA PHE A 69 3.31 2.87 -16.51
C PHE A 69 3.36 4.41 -16.52
N ILE A 70 3.06 5.08 -15.40
CA ILE A 70 3.06 6.55 -15.30
C ILE A 70 4.38 7.18 -14.83
N ASN A 71 5.41 6.36 -14.59
CA ASN A 71 6.66 6.73 -13.94
C ASN A 71 6.45 7.30 -12.52
N VAL A 72 6.80 6.52 -11.51
CA VAL A 72 6.66 6.87 -10.10
C VAL A 72 7.28 8.22 -9.72
N GLY A 73 8.34 8.66 -10.41
CA GLY A 73 8.99 9.96 -10.17
C GLY A 73 8.09 11.18 -10.38
N ASN A 74 6.96 11.00 -11.08
CA ASN A 74 5.96 12.06 -11.31
C ASN A 74 4.91 12.17 -10.19
N ILE A 75 4.91 11.27 -9.21
CA ILE A 75 3.94 11.23 -8.13
C ILE A 75 4.46 12.07 -6.95
N LYS A 76 3.60 12.94 -6.41
CA LYS A 76 3.87 13.64 -5.14
C LYS A 76 3.35 12.82 -3.96
N HIS A 77 4.00 12.97 -2.80
CA HIS A 77 3.64 12.25 -1.56
C HIS A 77 3.72 10.73 -1.73
N GLN A 78 4.82 10.26 -2.35
CA GLN A 78 5.04 8.82 -2.58
C GLN A 78 5.17 8.03 -1.27
N THR A 79 5.76 8.64 -0.26
CA THR A 79 6.01 8.10 1.07
C THR A 79 5.83 9.23 2.09
N ASP A 80 5.62 8.87 3.36
CA ASP A 80 5.95 9.77 4.46
C ASP A 80 7.49 9.97 4.50
N GLU A 81 7.97 11.13 4.94
CA GLU A 81 9.40 11.49 4.95
C GLU A 81 10.25 10.56 5.86
N ASN A 82 9.61 9.72 6.66
CA ASN A 82 10.24 8.79 7.57
C ASN A 82 10.80 7.56 6.83
N LYS A 83 12.12 7.37 6.89
CA LYS A 83 12.83 6.20 6.32
C LYS A 83 12.89 4.98 7.25
N THR A 84 12.08 4.97 8.31
CA THR A 84 11.96 3.83 9.22
C THR A 84 10.82 2.93 8.77
N PRO A 85 11.04 1.61 8.63
CA PRO A 85 9.95 0.70 8.33
C PRO A 85 8.89 0.73 9.42
N TYR A 86 7.62 0.65 9.04
CA TYR A 86 6.50 0.74 9.96
C TYR A 86 5.38 -0.23 9.59
N ILE A 87 4.43 -0.39 10.49
CA ILE A 87 3.20 -1.14 10.25
C ILE A 87 2.04 -0.17 10.31
N PHE A 88 1.19 -0.17 9.30
CA PHE A 88 -0.12 0.49 9.37
C PHE A 88 -1.24 -0.56 9.43
N TRP A 89 -2.41 -0.13 9.88
CA TRP A 89 -3.60 -0.98 9.92
C TRP A 89 -4.63 -0.48 8.91
N THR A 90 -5.13 -1.42 8.10
CA THR A 90 -6.12 -1.15 7.05
C THR A 90 -7.22 -2.21 7.04
N HIS A 91 -8.14 -2.09 6.10
CA HIS A 91 -9.34 -2.87 5.95
C HIS A 91 -9.29 -3.71 4.66
N ASP A 92 -10.27 -4.61 4.49
CA ASP A 92 -10.52 -5.28 3.21
C ASP A 92 -11.00 -4.24 2.18
N LEU A 93 -10.42 -4.27 0.97
CA LEU A 93 -10.78 -3.37 -0.14
C LEU A 93 -12.27 -3.34 -0.48
N MET A 94 -13.01 -4.40 -0.16
CA MET A 94 -14.46 -4.49 -0.38
C MET A 94 -15.28 -3.48 0.42
N ARG A 95 -14.73 -2.90 1.50
CA ARG A 95 -15.40 -1.92 2.36
C ARG A 95 -15.97 -0.73 1.58
N TYR A 96 -15.25 -0.25 0.57
CA TYR A 96 -15.64 0.92 -0.25
C TYR A 96 -15.92 0.57 -1.70
N LYS A 97 -16.24 -0.69 -2.00
CA LYS A 97 -16.56 -1.13 -3.36
C LYS A 97 -17.66 -0.28 -3.98
N GLY A 98 -17.37 0.28 -5.15
CA GLY A 98 -18.32 1.06 -5.95
C GLY A 98 -18.44 2.54 -5.56
N ASN A 99 -17.70 2.98 -4.54
CA ASN A 99 -17.56 4.41 -4.25
C ASN A 99 -16.44 5.01 -5.11
N THR A 100 -16.63 6.25 -5.52
CA THR A 100 -15.54 7.13 -5.97
C THR A 100 -14.58 7.45 -4.82
N ILE A 101 -13.42 8.04 -5.13
CA ILE A 101 -12.50 8.54 -4.10
C ILE A 101 -13.18 9.62 -3.25
N SER A 102 -13.91 10.55 -3.88
CA SER A 102 -14.63 11.62 -3.16
C SER A 102 -15.70 11.06 -2.22
N GLU A 103 -16.46 10.03 -2.65
CA GLU A 103 -17.46 9.38 -1.80
C GLU A 103 -16.80 8.61 -0.66
N THR A 104 -15.65 7.96 -0.91
CA THR A 104 -14.88 7.28 0.13
C THR A 104 -14.41 8.27 1.19
N GLN A 105 -13.79 9.40 0.78
CA GLN A 105 -13.34 10.45 1.69
C GLN A 105 -14.48 11.02 2.54
N SER A 106 -15.69 11.18 1.97
CA SER A 106 -16.86 11.65 2.72
C SER A 106 -17.39 10.65 3.76
N LYS A 107 -16.99 9.38 3.68
CA LYS A 107 -17.42 8.29 4.56
C LYS A 107 -16.34 7.85 5.56
N CYS A 108 -15.12 8.41 5.46
CA CYS A 108 -14.04 8.11 6.38
C CYS A 108 -14.45 8.43 7.82
N LEU A 109 -14.04 7.56 8.75
CA LEU A 109 -14.12 7.84 10.18
C LEU A 109 -13.14 8.98 10.55
N ASP A 110 -13.34 9.64 11.70
CA ASP A 110 -12.47 10.75 12.15
C ASP A 110 -10.98 10.36 12.30
N PHE A 111 -10.72 9.07 12.51
CA PHE A 111 -9.39 8.47 12.65
C PHE A 111 -8.95 7.69 11.39
N GLU A 112 -9.62 7.89 10.27
CA GLU A 112 -9.36 7.22 8.98
C GLU A 112 -8.79 8.22 7.97
N ILE A 113 -7.68 7.84 7.33
CA ILE A 113 -7.01 8.64 6.30
C ILE A 113 -6.67 7.79 5.08
N GLY A 114 -6.45 8.41 3.92
CA GLY A 114 -6.06 7.67 2.72
C GLY A 114 -4.62 7.13 2.78
N CYS A 115 -4.34 6.08 2.02
CA CYS A 115 -3.01 5.50 1.89
C CYS A 115 -2.17 6.15 0.77
N SER A 116 -0.87 6.28 1.01
CA SER A 116 0.17 6.66 0.04
C SER A 116 0.48 5.50 -0.93
N ILE A 117 1.22 5.77 -2.01
CA ILE A 117 1.47 4.72 -3.01
C ILE A 117 2.37 3.62 -2.46
N ILE A 118 3.32 3.93 -1.57
CA ILE A 118 4.14 2.92 -0.92
C ILE A 118 3.31 1.98 -0.05
N GLU A 119 2.27 2.50 0.62
CA GLU A 119 1.35 1.72 1.43
C GLU A 119 0.46 0.83 0.57
N VAL A 120 -0.02 1.34 -0.56
CA VAL A 120 -0.79 0.55 -1.54
C VAL A 120 0.07 -0.57 -2.15
N VAL A 121 1.31 -0.28 -2.52
CA VAL A 121 2.28 -1.30 -3.00
C VAL A 121 2.56 -2.34 -1.93
N SER A 122 2.79 -1.91 -0.69
CA SER A 122 3.02 -2.81 0.44
C SER A 122 1.80 -3.71 0.69
N PHE A 123 0.59 -3.17 0.62
CA PHE A 123 -0.64 -3.95 0.72
C PHE A 123 -0.74 -5.00 -0.39
N ALA A 124 -0.47 -4.62 -1.65
CA ALA A 124 -0.52 -5.55 -2.78
C ALA A 124 0.51 -6.68 -2.67
N ILE A 125 1.68 -6.41 -2.08
CA ILE A 125 2.72 -7.41 -1.81
C ILE A 125 2.28 -8.38 -0.71
N GLN A 126 1.74 -7.87 0.40
CA GLN A 126 1.43 -8.69 1.58
C GLN A 126 0.09 -9.40 1.50
N TYR A 127 -0.88 -8.80 0.79
CA TYR A 127 -2.24 -9.29 0.65
C TYR A 127 -2.69 -9.37 -0.82
N PRO A 128 -1.94 -10.05 -1.71
CA PRO A 128 -2.30 -10.13 -3.13
C PRO A 128 -3.67 -10.79 -3.34
N HIS A 129 -4.07 -11.70 -2.45
CA HIS A 129 -5.37 -12.37 -2.51
C HIS A 129 -6.56 -11.44 -2.22
N LEU A 130 -6.35 -10.27 -1.62
CA LEU A 130 -7.39 -9.25 -1.40
C LEU A 130 -7.49 -8.28 -2.58
N CYS A 131 -6.50 -8.27 -3.48
CA CYS A 131 -6.43 -7.40 -4.64
C CYS A 131 -7.29 -7.92 -5.81
N LYS A 132 -8.57 -8.19 -5.56
CA LYS A 132 -9.50 -8.82 -6.54
C LYS A 132 -10.17 -7.81 -7.49
N GLY A 133 -9.82 -6.53 -7.38
CA GLY A 133 -10.37 -5.44 -8.19
C GLY A 133 -9.61 -5.24 -9.49
N LYS A 134 -10.10 -4.30 -10.30
CA LYS A 134 -9.34 -3.73 -11.42
C LYS A 134 -8.28 -2.75 -10.93
N ALA A 135 -8.47 -2.13 -9.77
CA ALA A 135 -7.47 -1.22 -9.22
C ALA A 135 -7.55 -1.02 -7.70
N ILE A 136 -6.46 -0.49 -7.16
CA ILE A 136 -6.33 0.01 -5.79
C ILE A 136 -5.83 1.45 -5.87
N ASP A 137 -6.68 2.40 -5.50
CA ASP A 137 -6.37 3.82 -5.49
C ASP A 137 -5.59 4.18 -4.22
N SER A 138 -4.68 5.16 -4.37
CA SER A 138 -3.88 5.77 -3.30
C SER A 138 -4.37 7.20 -3.01
N PRO A 139 -5.38 7.40 -2.13
CA PRO A 139 -6.17 8.63 -2.07
C PRO A 139 -5.44 9.87 -1.55
N ILE A 140 -4.21 9.75 -1.02
CA ILE A 140 -3.40 10.91 -0.58
C ILE A 140 -2.28 11.28 -1.56
N THR A 141 -2.14 10.55 -2.67
CA THR A 141 -1.14 10.88 -3.70
C THR A 141 -1.72 11.84 -4.72
N ILE A 142 -0.90 12.79 -5.18
CA ILE A 142 -1.31 13.70 -6.26
C ILE A 142 -0.47 13.37 -7.49
N PHE A 143 -1.17 13.00 -8.57
CA PHE A 143 -0.58 12.82 -9.90
C PHE A 143 -1.32 13.75 -10.87
N LYS A 144 -0.81 14.96 -11.13
CA LYS A 144 -1.35 15.92 -12.12
C LYS A 144 -2.87 16.21 -12.03
N GLY A 145 -3.23 17.39 -11.49
CA GLY A 145 -4.62 17.84 -11.45
C GLY A 145 -5.47 16.94 -10.57
N ASP A 146 -6.58 16.42 -11.11
CA ASP A 146 -7.56 15.59 -10.40
C ASP A 146 -7.30 14.08 -10.50
N TYR A 147 -6.06 13.69 -10.80
CA TYR A 147 -5.65 12.29 -10.87
C TYR A 147 -4.80 11.88 -9.66
N PHE A 148 -5.02 10.64 -9.22
CA PHE A 148 -4.33 10.00 -8.10
C PHE A 148 -3.52 8.83 -8.64
N ALA A 149 -2.47 8.43 -7.92
CA ALA A 149 -1.77 7.19 -8.25
C ALA A 149 -2.63 5.98 -7.85
N SER A 150 -2.54 4.92 -8.65
CA SER A 150 -3.24 3.66 -8.38
C SER A 150 -2.42 2.48 -8.87
N LEU A 151 -2.66 1.32 -8.30
CA LEU A 151 -2.24 0.05 -8.90
C LEU A 151 -3.41 -0.50 -9.68
N ILE A 152 -3.27 -0.69 -10.99
CA ILE A 152 -4.29 -1.29 -11.85
C ILE A 152 -3.88 -2.70 -12.26
N VAL A 153 -4.86 -3.57 -12.50
CA VAL A 153 -4.65 -4.87 -13.12
C VAL A 153 -4.97 -4.75 -14.60
N HIS A 154 -3.94 -4.82 -15.44
CA HIS A 154 -4.04 -4.80 -16.89
C HIS A 154 -3.39 -6.05 -17.48
N GLN A 155 -4.14 -6.82 -18.29
CA GLN A 155 -3.67 -8.08 -18.89
C GLN A 155 -2.98 -9.02 -17.88
N GLU A 156 -3.64 -9.25 -16.73
CA GLU A 156 -3.14 -10.10 -15.62
C GLU A 156 -1.87 -9.59 -14.92
N LYS A 157 -1.40 -8.38 -15.25
CA LYS A 157 -0.26 -7.73 -14.59
C LYS A 157 -0.73 -6.55 -13.75
N THR A 158 -0.15 -6.43 -12.57
CA THR A 158 -0.33 -5.23 -11.73
C THR A 158 0.64 -4.16 -12.21
N GLU A 159 0.14 -2.94 -12.43
CA GLU A 159 0.91 -1.81 -12.93
C GLU A 159 0.56 -0.54 -12.14
N LEU A 160 1.57 0.28 -11.84
CA LEU A 160 1.38 1.64 -11.36
C LEU A 160 0.82 2.50 -12.48
N ALA A 161 -0.38 3.02 -12.27
CA ALA A 161 -1.07 3.91 -13.18
C ALA A 161 -1.67 5.10 -12.43
N SER A 162 -2.52 5.86 -13.12
CA SER A 162 -3.27 6.96 -12.54
C SER A 162 -4.75 6.80 -12.80
N HIS A 163 -5.56 7.26 -11.84
CA HIS A 163 -7.01 7.21 -11.91
C HIS A 163 -7.63 8.58 -11.60
N TRP A 164 -8.73 8.93 -12.29
CA TRP A 164 -9.43 10.20 -12.09
C TRP A 164 -10.35 10.14 -10.87
N ILE A 165 -10.38 11.18 -10.04
CA ILE A 165 -11.04 11.18 -8.72
C ILE A 165 -12.54 10.82 -8.72
N ASN A 166 -13.24 11.14 -9.79
CA ASN A 166 -14.69 10.96 -9.92
C ASN A 166 -15.05 9.78 -10.85
N ASP A 167 -14.07 9.00 -11.27
CA ASP A 167 -14.32 7.82 -12.07
C ASP A 167 -15.03 6.75 -11.21
N ARG A 168 -16.10 6.19 -11.79
CA ARG A 168 -16.99 5.20 -11.17
C ARG A 168 -16.78 3.81 -11.75
N THR A 169 -15.65 3.58 -12.41
CA THR A 169 -15.35 2.29 -13.02
C THR A 169 -15.47 1.18 -11.99
N GLU A 170 -16.41 0.26 -12.23
CA GLU A 170 -16.63 -0.87 -11.33
C GLU A 170 -15.36 -1.70 -11.20
N GLY A 171 -14.97 -1.96 -9.94
CA GLY A 171 -13.78 -2.72 -9.59
C GLY A 171 -12.58 -1.87 -9.15
N PHE A 172 -12.71 -0.55 -9.07
CA PHE A 172 -11.72 0.30 -8.43
C PHE A 172 -12.04 0.41 -6.94
N TYR A 173 -11.01 0.26 -6.10
CA TYR A 173 -11.13 0.26 -4.65
C TYR A 173 -10.19 1.30 -4.06
N SER A 174 -10.66 2.06 -3.07
CA SER A 174 -9.81 2.98 -2.31
C SER A 174 -9.29 2.31 -1.05
N LEU A 175 -7.97 2.36 -0.84
CA LEU A 175 -7.36 1.92 0.40
C LEU A 175 -7.20 3.09 1.36
N THR A 176 -7.66 2.90 2.58
CA THR A 176 -7.51 3.84 3.70
C THR A 176 -6.87 3.14 4.88
N ARG A 177 -6.41 3.89 5.87
CA ARG A 177 -5.79 3.37 7.08
C ARG A 177 -6.20 4.17 8.30
N GLY A 178 -5.99 3.56 9.46
CA GLY A 178 -5.97 4.31 10.71
C GLY A 178 -4.89 5.40 10.68
N LYS A 179 -5.20 6.56 11.28
CA LYS A 179 -4.31 7.72 11.40
C LYS A 179 -3.03 7.41 12.16
#